data_AF-A0A1G3R5B9-F1
#
_entry.id   AF-A0A1G3R5B9-F1
#
_cell.length_a   1.000
_cell.length_b   1.000
_cell.length_c   1.000
_cell.angle_alpha   90.00
_cell.angle_beta   90.00
_cell.angle_gamma   90.00
#
_symmetry.space_group_name_H-M   'P 1'
#
loop_
_entity.id
_entity.type
_entity.pdbx_description
1 polymer ?
#
loop_
_entity_poly.entity_id
_entity_poly.type
_entity_poly.pdbx_seq_one_letter_code
_entity_poly.pdbx_strand_id
1 'polypeptide(L)'
;MSRTIRREDNRFLTALLKLIPSEVVAVYLFVLGILPPEPIPHLVVAGLLVALTPLYLRFTMGVRSAAQLAISCISMLIWIYALGQGPVRFLRPPWYEPWYGSAALAIWTLIPPMFLYRENGDGNGH
;
A
#
# COMPACT_ATOMS: atom_id res chain seq x y z
N MET A 1 14.12 -24.46 -26.21
CA MET A 1 14.71 -23.63 -25.13
C MET A 1 14.06 -22.23 -25.14
N SER A 2 12.75 -22.12 -24.85
CA SER A 2 12.04 -20.82 -24.86
C SER A 2 10.87 -20.74 -23.85
N ARG A 3 10.69 -21.80 -23.04
CA ARG A 3 9.55 -21.92 -22.10
C ARG A 3 9.88 -21.45 -20.68
N THR A 4 11.15 -21.28 -20.34
CA THR A 4 11.61 -20.87 -18.99
C THR A 4 11.55 -19.36 -18.79
N ILE A 5 12.01 -18.56 -19.74
CA ILE A 5 12.03 -17.07 -19.66
C ILE A 5 10.61 -16.51 -19.45
N ARG A 6 9.59 -17.08 -20.09
CA ARG A 6 8.19 -16.59 -20.03
C ARG A 6 7.48 -16.84 -18.69
N ARG A 7 8.03 -17.66 -17.78
CA ARG A 7 7.42 -17.93 -16.46
C ARG A 7 7.85 -16.95 -15.37
N GLU A 8 9.04 -16.36 -15.49
CA GLU A 8 9.61 -15.47 -14.47
C GLU A 8 9.05 -14.05 -14.59
N ASP A 9 8.98 -13.48 -15.79
CA ASP A 9 8.34 -12.17 -16.04
C ASP A 9 6.86 -12.15 -15.66
N ASN A 10 6.16 -13.27 -15.88
CA ASN A 10 4.74 -13.41 -15.52
C ASN A 10 4.53 -13.46 -14.01
N ARG A 11 5.49 -13.98 -13.22
CA ARG A 11 5.43 -13.99 -11.75
C ARG A 11 5.82 -12.65 -11.16
N PHE A 12 6.79 -11.96 -11.78
CA PHE A 12 7.27 -10.63 -11.41
C PHE A 12 6.20 -9.56 -11.67
N LEU A 13 5.56 -9.59 -12.85
CA LEU A 13 4.44 -8.72 -13.21
C LEU A 13 3.16 -9.06 -12.42
N THR A 14 2.91 -10.33 -12.09
CA THR A 14 1.78 -10.74 -11.22
C THR A 14 2.00 -10.33 -9.76
N ALA A 15 3.24 -10.18 -9.27
CA ALA A 15 3.55 -9.64 -7.95
C ALA A 15 3.50 -8.10 -7.91
N LEU A 16 3.90 -7.43 -9.00
CA LEU A 16 3.77 -5.98 -9.20
C LEU A 16 2.30 -5.53 -9.35
N LEU A 17 1.48 -6.31 -10.07
CA LEU A 17 0.05 -6.03 -10.29
C LEU A 17 -0.87 -6.42 -9.11
N LYS A 18 -0.37 -7.20 -8.13
CA LYS A 18 -1.13 -7.63 -6.94
C LYS A 18 -1.06 -6.70 -5.73
N LEU A 19 -0.29 -5.62 -5.77
CA LEU A 19 0.10 -4.88 -4.55
C LEU A 19 -0.01 -3.36 -4.61
N ILE A 20 -0.75 -2.82 -5.57
CA ILE A 20 -1.40 -1.54 -5.27
C ILE A 20 -2.55 -1.91 -4.35
N PRO A 21 -2.70 -1.33 -3.16
CA PRO A 21 -3.83 -1.58 -2.29
C PRO A 21 -5.11 -0.98 -2.89
N SER A 22 -5.30 -0.98 -4.21
CA SER A 22 -6.43 -0.38 -4.91
C SER A 22 -7.76 -0.97 -4.45
N GLU A 23 -7.80 -2.27 -4.18
CA GLU A 23 -8.98 -2.95 -3.63
C GLU A 23 -9.26 -2.48 -2.19
N VAL A 24 -8.24 -2.44 -1.33
CA VAL A 24 -8.37 -2.00 0.07
C VAL A 24 -8.68 -0.50 0.15
N VAL A 25 -8.08 0.30 -0.73
CA VAL A 25 -8.31 1.74 -0.88
C VAL A 25 -9.71 2.00 -1.43
N ALA A 26 -10.20 1.20 -2.40
CA ALA A 26 -11.56 1.31 -2.90
C ALA A 26 -12.58 0.99 -1.80
N VAL A 27 -12.36 -0.08 -1.02
CA VAL A 27 -13.17 -0.39 0.17
C VAL A 27 -13.11 0.76 1.18
N TYR A 28 -11.92 1.31 1.44
CA TYR A 28 -11.76 2.45 2.34
C TYR A 28 -12.58 3.66 1.90
N LEU A 29 -12.46 4.07 0.63
CA LEU A 29 -13.20 5.20 0.07
C LEU A 29 -14.71 4.96 0.08
N PHE A 30 -15.14 3.74 -0.22
CA PHE A 30 -16.55 3.36 -0.16
C PHE A 30 -17.12 3.51 1.25
N VAL A 31 -16.41 2.97 2.26
CA VAL A 31 -16.85 3.04 3.65
C VAL A 31 -16.83 4.48 4.17
N LEU A 32 -15.84 5.30 3.77
CA LEU A 32 -15.80 6.73 4.08
C LEU A 32 -17.03 7.49 3.59
N GLY A 33 -17.59 7.11 2.43
CA GLY A 33 -18.82 7.73 1.90
C GLY A 33 -20.07 7.44 2.73
N ILE A 34 -20.03 6.42 3.60
CA ILE A 34 -21.15 5.95 4.42
C ILE A 34 -20.99 6.37 5.89
N LEU A 35 -19.75 6.62 6.33
CA LEU A 35 -19.44 6.91 7.73
C LEU A 35 -20.05 8.25 8.20
N PRO A 36 -20.61 8.30 9.43
CA PRO A 36 -21.01 9.56 10.04
C PRO A 36 -19.77 10.44 10.28
N PRO A 37 -19.88 11.77 10.25
CA PRO A 37 -18.77 12.72 10.35
C PRO A 37 -18.19 12.84 11.78
N GLU A 38 -17.94 11.71 12.43
CA GLU A 38 -17.39 11.60 13.78
C GLU A 38 -15.99 10.98 13.76
N PRO A 39 -15.07 11.36 14.67
CA PRO A 39 -13.68 10.89 14.64
C PRO A 39 -13.52 9.40 14.95
N ILE A 40 -14.32 8.86 15.88
CA ILE A 40 -14.15 7.48 16.35
C ILE A 40 -14.45 6.45 15.24
N PRO A 41 -15.58 6.54 14.50
CA PRO A 41 -15.85 5.61 13.40
C PRO A 41 -14.77 5.61 12.32
N HIS A 42 -14.23 6.78 11.97
CA HIS A 42 -13.15 6.92 10.99
C HIS A 42 -11.83 6.29 11.49
N LEU A 43 -11.48 6.47 12.77
CA LEU A 43 -10.31 5.82 13.39
C LEU A 43 -10.44 4.30 13.40
N VAL A 44 -11.61 3.78 13.79
CA VAL A 44 -11.87 2.33 13.86
C VAL A 44 -11.76 1.71 12.47
N VAL A 45 -12.39 2.30 11.45
CA VAL A 45 -12.34 1.77 10.08
C VAL A 45 -10.92 1.84 9.50
N ALA A 46 -10.21 2.96 9.70
CA ALA A 46 -8.83 3.09 9.25
C ALA A 46 -7.92 2.04 9.93
N GLY A 47 -8.02 1.89 11.26
CA GLY A 47 -7.25 0.89 12.00
C GLY A 47 -7.59 -0.55 11.58
N LEU A 48 -8.87 -0.84 11.36
CA LEU A 48 -9.32 -2.16 10.92
C LEU A 48 -8.79 -2.49 9.52
N LEU A 49 -8.83 -1.55 8.57
CA LEU A 49 -8.30 -1.76 7.23
C LEU A 49 -6.77 -1.90 7.23
N VAL A 50 -6.06 -1.12 8.04
CA VAL A 50 -4.61 -1.27 8.23
C VAL A 50 -4.27 -2.65 8.79
N ALA A 51 -5.04 -3.15 9.77
CA ALA A 51 -4.85 -4.48 10.34
C ALA A 51 -5.26 -5.61 9.38
N LEU A 52 -6.30 -5.39 8.57
CA LEU A 52 -6.79 -6.36 7.59
C LEU A 52 -5.85 -6.48 6.39
N THR A 53 -5.12 -5.42 6.03
CA THR A 53 -4.18 -5.42 4.90
C THR A 53 -3.10 -6.52 5.01
N PRO A 54 -2.30 -6.63 6.08
CA PRO A 54 -1.32 -7.70 6.22
C PRO A 54 -1.98 -9.07 6.41
N LEU A 55 -3.16 -9.13 7.04
CA LEU A 55 -3.91 -10.37 7.22
C LEU A 55 -4.36 -10.93 5.88
N TYR A 56 -4.98 -10.09 5.05
CA TYR A 56 -5.40 -10.43 3.69
C TYR A 56 -4.22 -10.87 2.83
N LEU A 57 -3.11 -10.13 2.84
CA LEU A 57 -1.93 -10.53 2.06
C LEU A 57 -1.32 -11.86 2.52
N ARG A 58 -1.35 -12.13 3.83
CA ARG A 58 -0.85 -13.38 4.40
C ARG A 58 -1.75 -14.57 4.06
N PHE A 59 -3.07 -14.42 4.17
CA PHE A 59 -4.04 -15.52 3.97
C PHE A 59 -4.39 -15.74 2.50
N THR A 60 -4.66 -14.68 1.75
CA THR A 60 -5.16 -14.76 0.37
C THR A 60 -4.02 -14.90 -0.63
N MET A 61 -2.88 -14.26 -0.39
CA MET A 61 -1.72 -14.29 -1.29
C MET A 61 -0.56 -15.15 -0.80
N GLY A 62 -0.65 -15.73 0.40
CA GLY A 62 0.38 -16.64 0.93
C GLY A 62 1.75 -15.99 1.12
N VAL A 63 1.81 -14.65 1.21
CA VAL A 63 3.06 -13.90 1.35
C VAL A 63 3.69 -14.21 2.71
N ARG A 64 4.91 -14.78 2.69
CA ARG A 64 5.71 -15.07 3.89
C ARG A 64 6.88 -14.12 4.11
N SER A 65 7.17 -13.26 3.14
CA SER A 65 8.25 -12.26 3.27
C SER A 65 7.79 -11.12 4.18
N ALA A 66 8.43 -10.99 5.34
CA ALA A 66 8.15 -9.92 6.31
C ALA A 66 8.36 -8.52 5.70
N ALA A 67 9.32 -8.37 4.76
CA ALA A 67 9.56 -7.12 4.06
C ALA A 67 8.37 -6.73 3.17
N GLN A 68 7.78 -7.68 2.44
CA GLN A 68 6.63 -7.43 1.57
C GLN A 68 5.38 -7.07 2.38
N LEU A 69 5.17 -7.71 3.52
CA LEU A 69 4.11 -7.36 4.48
C LEU A 69 4.32 -5.95 5.05
N ALA A 70 5.54 -5.60 5.47
CA ALA A 70 5.86 -4.28 6.02
C ALA A 70 5.65 -3.16 4.99
N ILE A 71 6.15 -3.34 3.76
CA ILE A 71 5.97 -2.38 2.65
C ILE A 71 4.48 -2.17 2.37
N SER A 72 3.67 -3.23 2.40
CA SER A 72 2.24 -3.14 2.15
C SER A 72 1.49 -2.37 3.26
N CYS A 73 1.84 -2.60 4.52
CA CYS A 73 1.29 -1.83 5.64
C CYS A 73 1.65 -0.34 5.55
N ILE A 74 2.92 -0.03 5.26
CA ILE A 74 3.39 1.36 5.15
C ILE A 74 2.70 2.05 3.97
N SER A 75 2.55 1.33 2.85
CA SER A 75 1.81 1.83 1.69
C SER A 75 0.37 2.20 2.05
N MET A 76 -0.34 1.34 2.78
CA MET A 76 -1.70 1.63 3.21
C MET A 76 -1.79 2.87 4.12
N LEU A 77 -0.84 3.03 5.06
CA LEU A 77 -0.79 4.22 5.93
C LEU A 77 -0.57 5.50 5.13
N ILE A 78 0.32 5.46 4.14
CA ILE A 78 0.60 6.61 3.27
C ILE A 78 -0.61 6.95 2.42
N TRP A 79 -1.34 5.95 1.91
CA TRP A 79 -2.61 6.18 1.19
C TRP A 79 -3.68 6.82 2.08
N ILE A 80 -3.88 6.33 3.31
CA ILE A 80 -4.83 6.93 4.27
C ILE A 80 -4.46 8.38 4.56
N TYR A 81 -3.16 8.66 4.74
CA TYR A 81 -2.66 10.02 4.97
C TYR A 81 -2.83 10.92 3.74
N ALA A 82 -2.50 10.42 2.55
CA ALA A 82 -2.56 11.18 1.31
C ALA A 82 -3.97 11.53 0.87
N LEU A 83 -4.94 10.65 1.13
CA LEU A 83 -6.35 10.90 0.82
C LEU A 83 -6.92 12.04 1.66
N GLY A 84 -6.34 12.35 2.82
CA GLY A 84 -6.79 13.42 3.70
C GLY A 84 -8.19 13.24 4.28
N GLN A 85 -8.80 12.08 4.03
CA GLN A 85 -10.08 11.63 4.54
C GLN A 85 -9.81 10.59 5.64
N GLY A 86 -10.77 10.40 6.56
CA GLY A 86 -10.55 9.51 7.70
C GLY A 86 -10.15 10.24 8.97
N PRO A 87 -9.32 9.63 9.82
CA PRO A 87 -8.87 10.24 11.07
C PRO A 87 -8.01 11.50 10.84
N VAL A 88 -7.38 11.59 9.67
CA VAL A 88 -6.51 12.71 9.27
C VAL A 88 -7.29 14.01 9.04
N ARG A 89 -8.58 13.92 8.69
CA ARG A 89 -9.48 15.07 8.55
C ARG A 89 -9.67 15.86 9.86
N PHE A 90 -9.45 15.20 11.00
CA PHE A 90 -9.60 15.81 12.32
C PHE A 90 -8.31 16.47 12.82
N LEU A 91 -7.18 16.26 12.14
CA LEU A 91 -5.92 16.92 12.43
C LEU A 91 -5.97 18.37 11.92
N ARG A 92 -5.64 19.33 12.79
CA ARG A 92 -5.59 20.74 12.44
C ARG A 92 -4.15 21.18 12.14
N PRO A 93 -3.97 22.29 11.38
CA PRO A 93 -2.67 22.92 11.23
C PRO A 93 -2.03 23.19 12.60
N PRO A 94 -0.72 22.95 12.79
CA PRO A 94 0.31 22.68 11.77
C PRO A 94 0.54 21.18 11.46
N TRP A 95 -0.22 20.27 12.06
CA TRP A 95 0.06 18.82 12.01
C TRP A 95 -0.36 18.15 10.69
N TYR A 96 -1.26 18.79 9.94
CA TYR A 96 -1.74 18.28 8.66
C TYR A 96 -2.06 19.40 7.68
N GLU A 97 -1.42 19.35 6.52
CA GLU A 97 -1.80 20.11 5.33
C GLU A 97 -1.91 19.14 4.14
N PRO A 98 -2.87 19.35 3.21
CA PRO A 98 -3.12 18.42 2.10
C PRO A 98 -1.90 18.12 1.21
N TRP A 99 -0.94 19.05 1.14
CA TRP A 99 0.27 18.86 0.34
C TRP A 99 1.27 17.90 1.01
N TYR A 100 1.27 17.76 2.34
CA TYR A 100 2.09 16.74 3.02
C TYR A 100 1.71 15.34 2.57
N GLY A 101 0.39 15.09 2.47
CA GLY A 101 -0.15 13.82 1.99
C GLY A 101 0.25 13.54 0.53
N SER A 102 0.09 14.54 -0.34
CA SER A 102 0.47 14.45 -1.74
C SER A 102 1.98 14.21 -1.93
N ALA A 103 2.83 14.91 -1.17
CA ALA A 103 4.27 14.76 -1.22
C ALA A 103 4.72 13.38 -0.73
N ALA A 104 4.17 12.91 0.39
CA ALA A 104 4.46 11.57 0.92
C ALA A 104 4.07 10.48 -0.08
N LEU A 105 2.91 10.61 -0.73
CA LEU A 105 2.47 9.67 -1.76
C LEU A 105 3.39 9.67 -2.98
N ALA A 106 3.78 10.84 -3.48
CA ALA A 106 4.67 10.96 -4.63
C ALA A 106 6.05 10.34 -4.36
N ILE A 107 6.61 10.57 -3.17
CA ILE A 107 7.85 9.93 -2.75
C ILE A 107 7.66 8.42 -2.65
N TRP A 108 6.56 7.97 -2.04
CA TRP A 108 6.29 6.56 -1.83
C TRP A 108 5.97 5.77 -3.10
N THR A 109 5.46 6.39 -4.16
CA THR A 109 5.26 5.68 -5.44
C THR A 109 6.57 5.51 -6.21
N LEU A 110 7.56 6.38 -5.98
CA LEU A 110 8.87 6.33 -6.63
C LEU A 110 9.85 5.39 -5.92
N ILE A 111 9.80 5.29 -4.59
CA ILE A 111 10.75 4.53 -3.77
C ILE A 111 10.71 3.01 -4.04
N PRO A 112 9.57 2.29 -3.92
CA PRO A 112 9.53 0.83 -4.00
C PRO A 112 10.06 0.24 -5.32
N PRO A 113 9.74 0.81 -6.51
CA PRO A 113 10.30 0.33 -7.77
C PRO A 113 11.83 0.38 -7.82
N MET A 114 12.46 1.41 -7.22
CA MET A 114 13.92 1.54 -7.22
C MET A 114 14.61 0.43 -6.42
N PHE A 115 14.01 -0.03 -5.33
CA PHE A 115 14.56 -1.12 -4.52
C PHE A 115 14.34 -2.49 -5.17
N LEU A 116 13.16 -2.72 -5.77
CA LEU A 116 12.85 -3.95 -6.49
C LEU A 116 13.70 -4.15 -7.75
N TYR A 117 14.08 -3.06 -8.44
CA TYR A 117 14.94 -3.14 -9.62
C TYR A 117 16.39 -3.51 -9.26
N ARG A 118 16.87 -3.12 -8.08
CA ARG A 118 18.24 -3.32 -7.64
C ARG A 118 18.56 -4.79 -7.31
N GLU A 119 17.59 -5.54 -6.77
CA GLU A 119 17.76 -6.96 -6.44
C GLU A 119 17.90 -7.85 -7.69
N ASN A 120 17.41 -7.41 -8.85
CA ASN A 120 17.56 -8.12 -10.13
C ASN A 120 18.86 -7.78 -10.89
N GLY A 121 19.58 -6.73 -10.50
CA GLY A 121 20.78 -6.26 -11.19
C GLY A 121 22.09 -6.94 -10.77
N ASP A 122 22.16 -7.48 -9.55
CA ASP A 122 23.38 -8.08 -8.99
C ASP A 122 23.48 -9.60 -9.21
N GLY A 123 22.54 -10.21 -9.94
CA GLY A 123 22.47 -11.67 -10.15
C GLY A 123 23.18 -12.23 -11.37
N ASN A 124 23.86 -11.41 -12.19
CA ASN A 124 24.43 -11.87 -13.47
C ASN A 124 25.94 -11.62 -13.61
N GLY A 125 26.65 -11.67 -12.48
CA GLY A 125 28.09 -11.52 -12.41
C GLY A 125 28.81 -12.72 -11.83
N HIS A 126 28.58 -13.94 -12.33
CA HIS A 126 29.53 -15.06 -12.31
C HIS A 126 29.20 -16.09 -13.38
#